data_AF-A0A959BIQ5-F1
#
_entry.id   AF-A0A959BIQ5-F1
#
_cell.length_a   1.000
_cell.length_b   1.000
_cell.length_c   1.000
_cell.angle_alpha   90.00
_cell.angle_beta   90.00
_cell.angle_gamma   90.00
#
_symmetry.space_group_name_H-M   'P 1'
#
loop_
_entity.id
_entity.type
_entity.pdbx_description
1 polymer ?
#
loop_
_entity_poly.entity_id
_entity_poly.type
_entity_poly.pdbx_seq_one_letter_code
_entity_poly.pdbx_strand_id
1 'polypeptide(L)'
;ASDNSGTFSNTNFDISSRPRTSATISWTPPDWGAIGSAGAGQLTPDISSIIQEIVNRDGYNLNSSIAIIIDGTGNRTAEAFDAFPDMAPNLCVQYYIPLPEFDCPAFDANIGDACDDGDNTTINDQLDANCNCAGTPTACTGIGDNDGDGICSDVNCADSDNNHTNQPD
;
A
#
# COMPACT_ATOMS: atom_id res chain seq x y z
N ALA A 1 -8.05 17.35 9.77
CA ALA A 1 -7.07 16.52 10.49
C ALA A 1 -5.68 17.11 10.28
N SER A 2 -4.65 16.56 10.95
CA SER A 2 -3.24 16.88 10.69
C SER A 2 -2.52 15.64 10.15
N ASP A 3 -1.49 15.83 9.33
CA ASP A 3 -0.60 14.75 8.85
C ASP A 3 0.24 14.15 9.98
N ASN A 4 0.62 15.00 10.94
CA ASN A 4 1.35 14.64 12.15
C ASN A 4 0.81 15.49 13.30
N SER A 5 0.30 14.84 14.33
CA SER A 5 -0.20 15.54 15.52
C SER A 5 0.97 16.08 16.34
N GLY A 6 0.95 17.39 16.64
CA GLY A 6 1.96 18.01 17.49
C GLY A 6 1.88 17.54 18.95
N THR A 7 3.01 17.59 19.65
CA THR A 7 3.09 17.37 21.11
C THR A 7 2.13 18.29 21.86
N PHE A 8 1.52 17.79 22.93
CA PHE A 8 0.69 18.63 23.79
C PHE A 8 1.51 19.67 24.54
N SER A 9 0.94 20.87 24.71
CA SER A 9 1.58 21.99 25.40
C SER A 9 0.64 22.66 26.41
N ASN A 10 1.19 23.52 27.25
CA ASN A 10 0.43 24.30 28.23
C ASN A 10 -0.19 25.59 27.66
N THR A 11 -0.28 25.71 26.33
CA THR A 11 -0.91 26.88 25.69
C THR A 11 -2.43 26.80 25.76
N ASN A 12 -3.08 27.97 25.80
CA ASN A 12 -4.53 28.03 25.81
C ASN A 12 -5.09 27.37 24.54
N PHE A 13 -6.10 26.51 24.71
CA PHE A 13 -6.80 25.81 23.63
C PHE A 13 -5.96 24.76 22.87
N ASP A 14 -4.83 24.27 23.43
CA ASP A 14 -3.94 23.28 22.78
C ASP A 14 -4.66 22.02 22.30
N ILE A 15 -5.75 21.62 22.95
CA ILE A 15 -6.59 20.48 22.57
C ILE A 15 -7.73 20.93 21.64
N SER A 16 -8.51 21.94 22.05
CA SER A 16 -9.76 22.31 21.38
C SER A 16 -9.57 22.97 20.02
N SER A 17 -8.40 23.58 19.76
CA SER A 17 -8.08 24.23 18.48
C SER A 17 -7.45 23.27 17.45
N ARG A 18 -7.18 22.01 17.81
CA ARG A 18 -6.54 21.06 16.91
C ARG A 18 -7.42 20.77 15.69
N PRO A 19 -6.84 20.70 14.47
CA PRO A 19 -7.57 20.30 13.27
C PRO A 19 -8.18 18.89 13.42
N ARG A 20 -9.52 18.79 13.37
CA ARG A 20 -10.24 17.52 13.47
C ARG A 20 -10.46 16.86 12.12
N THR A 21 -10.69 15.56 12.11
CA THR A 21 -11.16 14.82 10.93
C THR A 21 -12.55 15.29 10.50
N SER A 22 -12.89 15.08 9.23
CA SER A 22 -14.27 15.22 8.75
C SER A 22 -15.11 14.01 9.16
N ALA A 23 -14.51 12.81 9.13
CA ALA A 23 -15.06 11.59 9.68
C ALA A 23 -15.26 11.73 11.19
N THR A 24 -16.46 11.40 11.64
CA THR A 24 -16.83 11.34 13.05
C THR A 24 -17.68 10.12 13.28
N ILE A 25 -17.60 9.56 14.50
CA ILE A 25 -18.38 8.41 14.91
C ILE A 25 -19.03 8.74 16.24
N SER A 26 -20.35 8.55 16.30
CA SER A 26 -21.09 8.71 17.54
C SER A 26 -20.86 7.52 18.48
N TRP A 27 -20.55 7.81 19.73
CA TRP A 27 -20.41 6.80 20.78
C TRP A 27 -21.37 7.09 21.93
N THR A 28 -22.21 6.10 22.26
CA THR A 28 -23.19 6.18 23.35
C THR A 28 -22.90 5.05 24.35
N PRO A 29 -21.83 5.17 25.17
CA PRO A 29 -21.51 4.15 26.15
C PRO A 29 -22.54 4.15 27.30
N PRO A 30 -22.70 3.01 27.99
CA PRO A 30 -23.41 2.98 29.27
C PRO A 30 -22.66 3.78 30.33
N ASP A 31 -23.31 4.02 31.47
CA ASP A 31 -22.69 4.69 32.62
C ASP A 31 -21.48 3.90 33.14
N TRP A 32 -20.37 4.61 33.40
CA TRP A 32 -19.16 4.03 33.97
C TRP A 32 -19.29 3.96 35.50
N GLY A 33 -19.94 2.91 35.99
CA GLY A 33 -20.26 2.76 37.42
C GLY A 33 -19.11 2.33 38.33
N ALA A 34 -17.97 1.91 37.79
CA ALA A 34 -16.82 1.46 38.58
C ALA A 34 -15.49 1.94 37.98
N ILE A 35 -14.65 2.53 38.82
CA ILE A 35 -13.29 2.99 38.48
C ILE A 35 -12.46 1.80 37.99
N GLY A 36 -11.73 1.99 36.89
CA GLY A 36 -10.85 0.96 36.33
C GLY A 36 -11.56 -0.13 35.52
N SER A 37 -12.86 -0.01 35.25
CA SER A 37 -13.54 -0.92 34.32
C SER A 37 -12.94 -0.78 32.91
N ALA A 38 -12.71 -1.89 32.20
CA ALA A 38 -12.15 -1.90 30.85
C ALA A 38 -12.86 -2.93 29.93
N GLY A 39 -14.17 -3.11 30.12
CA GLY A 39 -14.98 -4.09 29.39
C GLY A 39 -15.73 -3.49 28.20
N ALA A 40 -16.77 -4.21 27.74
CA ALA A 40 -17.61 -3.78 26.61
C ALA A 40 -18.26 -2.39 26.80
N GLY A 41 -18.51 -1.95 28.04
CA GLY A 41 -19.04 -0.61 28.33
C GLY A 41 -18.04 0.54 28.16
N GLN A 42 -16.75 0.22 28.09
CA GLN A 42 -15.66 1.18 27.83
C GLN A 42 -15.14 1.10 26.40
N LEU A 43 -15.58 0.09 25.64
CA LEU A 43 -15.17 -0.11 24.26
C LEU A 43 -15.83 0.94 23.36
N THR A 44 -15.02 1.56 22.50
CA THR A 44 -15.51 2.45 21.45
C THR A 44 -16.19 1.63 20.35
N PRO A 45 -17.06 2.23 19.51
CA PRO A 45 -17.41 1.63 18.23
C PRO A 45 -16.15 1.50 17.35
N ASP A 46 -16.27 0.83 16.21
CA ASP A 46 -15.18 0.79 15.23
C ASP A 46 -14.84 2.20 14.75
N ILE A 47 -13.61 2.65 15.01
CA ILE A 47 -13.07 3.96 14.60
C ILE A 47 -12.21 3.93 13.34
N SER A 48 -12.23 2.81 12.60
CA SER A 48 -11.43 2.60 11.39
C SER A 48 -11.56 3.74 10.37
N SER A 49 -12.76 4.27 10.15
CA SER A 49 -12.99 5.38 9.20
C SER A 49 -12.26 6.68 9.57
N ILE A 50 -12.14 6.97 10.87
CA ILE A 50 -11.39 8.14 11.38
C ILE A 50 -9.90 7.93 11.20
N ILE A 51 -9.39 6.74 11.55
CA ILE A 51 -7.97 6.41 11.38
C ILE A 51 -7.58 6.39 9.90
N GLN A 52 -8.42 5.82 9.04
CA GLN A 52 -8.18 5.75 7.61
C GLN A 52 -8.15 7.13 6.95
N GLU A 53 -9.01 8.07 7.39
CA GLU A 53 -8.94 9.47 6.91
C GLU A 53 -7.56 10.08 7.17
N ILE A 54 -6.94 9.79 8.31
CA ILE A 54 -5.62 10.32 8.67
C ILE A 54 -4.51 9.63 7.88
N VAL A 55 -4.54 8.30 7.78
CA VAL A 55 -3.53 7.52 7.06
C VAL A 55 -3.54 7.79 5.55
N ASN A 56 -4.70 8.15 4.98
CA ASN A 56 -4.83 8.51 3.56
C ASN A 56 -4.30 9.90 3.21
N ARG A 57 -3.79 10.67 4.18
CA ARG A 57 -3.27 12.01 3.91
C ARG A 57 -1.86 11.90 3.32
N ASP A 58 -1.59 12.65 2.26
CA ASP A 58 -0.30 12.62 1.55
C ASP A 58 0.92 12.86 2.45
N GLY A 59 0.78 13.64 3.52
CA GLY A 59 1.87 13.92 4.46
C GLY A 59 2.04 12.90 5.59
N TYR A 60 1.10 11.96 5.77
CA TYR A 60 1.18 10.95 6.81
C TYR A 60 2.27 9.92 6.49
N ASN A 61 3.11 9.60 7.47
CA ASN A 61 4.17 8.60 7.31
C ASN A 61 4.37 7.79 8.61
N LEU A 62 5.30 6.84 8.59
CA LEU A 62 5.56 5.92 9.70
C LEU A 62 6.01 6.59 11.02
N ASN A 63 6.46 7.85 10.97
CA ASN A 63 6.83 8.63 12.16
C ASN A 63 5.74 9.63 12.59
N SER A 64 4.61 9.68 11.87
CA SER A 64 3.50 10.54 12.22
C SER A 64 2.81 10.07 13.50
N SER A 65 2.43 11.01 14.34
CA SER A 65 1.64 10.79 15.55
C SER A 65 0.16 11.09 15.31
N ILE A 66 -0.72 10.34 15.95
CA ILE A 66 -2.17 10.56 15.93
C ILE A 66 -2.62 11.01 17.33
N ALA A 67 -3.42 12.07 17.39
CA ALA A 67 -4.17 12.44 18.58
C ALA A 67 -5.66 12.16 18.36
N ILE A 68 -6.26 11.40 19.27
CA ILE A 68 -7.69 11.09 19.27
C ILE A 68 -8.38 12.00 20.29
N ILE A 69 -9.38 12.74 19.85
CA ILE A 69 -10.18 13.61 20.71
C ILE A 69 -11.56 12.99 20.84
N ILE A 70 -11.94 12.64 22.07
CA ILE A 70 -13.29 12.20 22.41
C ILE A 70 -14.00 13.41 23.01
N ASP A 71 -15.04 13.85 22.32
CA ASP A 71 -15.88 15.00 22.68
C ASP A 71 -17.31 14.52 22.90
N GLY A 72 -18.01 15.13 23.87
CA GLY A 72 -19.35 14.73 24.23
C GLY A 72 -19.78 15.28 25.58
N THR A 73 -20.88 14.76 26.10
CA THR A 73 -21.42 15.10 27.41
C THR A 73 -21.08 14.04 28.45
N GLY A 74 -21.25 14.40 29.73
CA GLY A 74 -20.92 13.55 30.88
C GLY A 74 -19.47 13.69 31.35
N ASN A 75 -19.06 12.82 32.27
CA ASN A 75 -17.68 12.74 32.77
C ASN A 75 -17.12 11.34 32.47
N ARG A 76 -15.90 11.30 31.92
CA ARG A 76 -15.15 10.06 31.68
C ARG A 76 -13.74 10.27 32.23
N THR A 77 -13.22 9.26 32.92
CA THR A 77 -11.88 9.29 33.50
C THR A 77 -11.09 8.15 32.91
N ALA A 78 -9.96 8.47 32.28
CA ALA A 78 -9.01 7.50 31.75
C ALA A 78 -7.66 7.71 32.42
N GLU A 79 -6.90 6.63 32.56
CA GLU A 79 -5.54 6.68 33.09
C GLU A 79 -4.53 6.91 31.96
N ALA A 80 -3.53 7.75 32.20
CA ALA A 80 -2.44 7.93 31.25
C ALA A 80 -1.47 6.75 31.32
N PHE A 81 -0.92 6.36 30.16
CA PHE A 81 0.09 5.30 30.08
C PHE A 81 1.30 5.56 30.98
N ASP A 82 1.82 6.79 30.98
CA ASP A 82 2.99 7.16 31.78
C ASP A 82 2.73 7.11 33.30
N ALA A 83 1.47 7.15 33.73
CA ALA A 83 1.09 7.06 35.14
C ALA A 83 0.79 5.62 35.55
N PHE A 84 -0.06 4.93 34.79
CA PHE A 84 -0.52 3.57 35.07
C PHE A 84 -0.67 2.77 33.76
N PRO A 85 0.42 2.13 33.28
CA PRO A 85 0.42 1.40 32.00
C PRO A 85 -0.68 0.33 31.90
N ASP A 86 -0.92 -0.42 32.98
CA ASP A 86 -1.89 -1.51 33.02
C ASP A 86 -3.36 -1.04 32.97
N MET A 87 -3.61 0.25 33.20
CA MET A 87 -4.95 0.86 33.20
C MET A 87 -5.16 1.84 32.04
N ALA A 88 -4.14 2.03 31.19
CA ALA A 88 -4.19 2.95 30.09
C ALA A 88 -5.11 2.45 28.96
N PRO A 89 -5.73 3.36 28.19
CA PRO A 89 -6.47 3.00 26.99
C PRO A 89 -5.59 2.24 25.99
N ASN A 90 -6.10 1.13 25.48
CA ASN A 90 -5.46 0.37 24.40
C ASN A 90 -6.10 0.71 23.06
N LEU A 91 -5.26 1.00 22.06
CA LEU A 91 -5.69 1.10 20.67
C LEU A 91 -5.41 -0.24 19.97
N CYS A 92 -6.47 -0.94 19.60
CA CYS A 92 -6.38 -2.17 18.82
C CYS A 92 -6.63 -1.84 17.34
N VAL A 93 -5.64 -2.10 16.48
CA VAL A 93 -5.75 -1.89 15.03
C VAL A 93 -5.59 -3.22 14.32
N GLN A 94 -6.58 -3.56 13.51
CA GLN A 94 -6.46 -4.59 12.49
C GLN A 94 -6.58 -3.91 11.13
N TYR A 95 -5.62 -4.19 10.25
CA TYR A 95 -5.59 -3.63 8.90
C TYR A 95 -5.25 -4.73 7.90
N TYR A 96 -5.60 -4.48 6.64
CA TYR A 96 -5.12 -5.25 5.51
C TYR A 96 -4.39 -4.28 4.59
N ILE A 97 -3.30 -4.74 4.00
CA ILE A 97 -2.65 -4.02 2.92
C ILE A 97 -3.29 -4.57 1.65
N PRO A 98 -3.97 -3.75 0.83
CA PRO A 98 -4.40 -4.23 -0.48
C PRO A 98 -3.16 -4.68 -1.24
N LEU A 99 -3.21 -5.88 -1.82
CA LEU A 99 -2.16 -6.31 -2.73
C LEU A 99 -2.11 -5.31 -3.90
N PRO A 100 -0.92 -5.02 -4.45
CA PRO A 100 -0.86 -4.27 -5.70
C PRO A 100 -1.78 -4.95 -6.72
N GLU A 101 -2.71 -4.19 -7.28
CA GLU A 101 -3.53 -4.69 -8.37
C GLU A 101 -2.65 -4.82 -9.60
N PHE A 102 -2.36 -6.06 -9.99
CA PHE A 102 -1.69 -6.37 -11.23
C PHE A 102 -2.74 -6.52 -12.34
N ASP A 103 -2.51 -5.90 -13.49
CA ASP A 103 -3.39 -6.11 -14.65
C ASP A 103 -3.42 -7.60 -15.07
N CYS A 104 -2.32 -8.32 -14.80
CA CYS A 104 -2.15 -9.75 -15.05
C CYS A 104 -1.80 -10.52 -13.77
N PRO A 105 -2.79 -10.83 -12.90
CA PRO A 105 -2.56 -11.41 -11.57
C PRO A 105 -1.90 -12.79 -11.56
N ALA A 106 -2.03 -13.57 -12.64
CA ALA A 106 -1.43 -14.89 -12.72
C ALA A 106 0.11 -14.84 -12.83
N PHE A 107 0.66 -13.67 -13.20
CA PHE A 107 2.09 -13.46 -13.46
C PHE A 107 2.70 -12.42 -12.52
N ASP A 108 1.93 -11.86 -11.57
CA ASP A 108 2.34 -10.71 -10.75
C ASP A 108 2.94 -9.57 -11.61
N ALA A 109 2.31 -9.27 -12.75
CA ALA A 109 2.79 -8.33 -13.77
C ALA A 109 1.67 -7.43 -14.32
N ASN A 110 2.04 -6.30 -14.92
CA ASN A 110 1.13 -5.32 -15.53
C ASN A 110 1.15 -5.38 -17.05
N ILE A 111 0.13 -4.80 -17.69
CA ILE A 111 0.09 -4.67 -19.15
C ILE A 111 1.27 -3.81 -19.62
N GLY A 112 1.98 -4.26 -20.64
CA GLY A 112 3.18 -3.62 -21.16
C GLY A 112 4.48 -4.02 -20.47
N ASP A 113 4.42 -4.82 -19.38
CA ASP A 113 5.63 -5.42 -18.81
C ASP A 113 6.27 -6.37 -19.84
N ALA A 114 7.61 -6.37 -19.85
CA ALA A 114 8.37 -7.24 -20.73
C ALA A 114 8.14 -8.72 -20.37
N CYS A 115 7.98 -9.54 -21.39
CA CYS A 115 7.83 -10.98 -21.27
C CYS A 115 8.60 -11.67 -22.41
N ASP A 116 8.49 -12.99 -22.51
CA ASP A 116 9.05 -13.79 -23.61
C ASP A 116 8.02 -14.88 -23.95
N ASP A 117 7.48 -14.84 -25.17
CA ASP A 117 6.49 -15.83 -25.65
C ASP A 117 7.15 -17.04 -26.34
N GLY A 118 8.48 -17.04 -26.42
CA GLY A 118 9.29 -18.05 -27.10
C GLY A 118 9.17 -18.02 -28.62
N ASP A 119 8.47 -17.04 -29.21
CA ASP A 119 8.40 -16.83 -30.65
C ASP A 119 9.58 -15.97 -31.10
N ASN A 120 10.63 -16.65 -31.56
CA ASN A 120 11.82 -16.00 -32.08
C ASN A 120 11.56 -15.14 -33.34
N THR A 121 10.36 -15.17 -33.92
CA THR A 121 9.96 -14.28 -35.02
C THR A 121 9.35 -12.96 -34.55
N THR A 122 9.24 -12.74 -33.23
CA THR A 122 8.83 -11.47 -32.62
C THR A 122 9.94 -10.86 -31.77
N ILE A 123 9.89 -9.54 -31.61
CA ILE A 123 10.79 -8.78 -30.73
C ILE A 123 10.01 -7.82 -29.83
N ASN A 124 10.64 -7.42 -28.72
CA ASN A 124 10.06 -6.54 -27.70
C ASN A 124 8.73 -7.09 -27.16
N ASP A 125 8.73 -8.35 -26.74
CA ASP A 125 7.51 -9.01 -26.26
C ASP A 125 7.02 -8.36 -24.97
N GLN A 126 5.73 -8.08 -24.95
CA GLN A 126 5.05 -7.43 -23.85
C GLN A 126 3.71 -8.09 -23.56
N LEU A 127 3.28 -8.00 -22.29
CA LEU A 127 1.94 -8.43 -21.92
C LEU A 127 0.88 -7.53 -22.56
N ASP A 128 -0.01 -8.13 -23.35
CA ASP A 128 -1.14 -7.45 -23.97
C ASP A 128 -2.34 -7.27 -23.01
N ALA A 129 -3.41 -6.64 -23.49
CA ALA A 129 -4.63 -6.39 -22.69
C ALA A 129 -5.37 -7.67 -22.24
N ASN A 130 -5.02 -8.83 -22.79
CA ASN A 130 -5.54 -10.14 -22.42
C ASN A 130 -4.51 -10.97 -21.63
N CYS A 131 -3.39 -10.37 -21.21
CA CYS A 131 -2.27 -11.03 -20.53
C CYS A 131 -1.59 -12.13 -21.36
N ASN A 132 -1.66 -12.04 -22.68
CA ASN A 132 -0.79 -12.85 -23.54
C ASN A 132 0.53 -12.13 -23.70
N CYS A 133 1.61 -12.88 -23.66
CA CYS A 133 2.89 -12.37 -24.13
C CYS A 133 2.88 -12.39 -25.66
N ALA A 134 3.15 -11.25 -26.28
CA ALA A 134 3.28 -11.12 -27.72
C ALA A 134 4.23 -9.98 -28.07
N GLY A 135 5.07 -10.18 -29.08
CA GLY A 135 5.94 -9.13 -29.60
C GLY A 135 5.50 -8.54 -30.93
N THR A 136 6.34 -7.65 -31.44
CA THR A 136 6.21 -7.11 -32.79
C THR A 136 6.95 -8.03 -33.76
N PRO A 137 6.33 -8.47 -34.87
CA PRO A 137 7.00 -9.29 -35.86
C PRO A 137 8.29 -8.63 -36.36
N THR A 138 9.40 -9.36 -36.29
CA THR A 138 10.68 -8.94 -36.86
C THR A 138 10.74 -9.24 -38.36
N ALA A 139 11.74 -8.67 -39.05
CA ALA A 139 12.01 -8.98 -40.46
C ALA A 139 12.57 -10.40 -40.67
N CYS A 140 12.94 -11.09 -39.59
CA CYS A 140 13.43 -12.46 -39.62
C CYS A 140 12.28 -13.45 -39.84
N THR A 141 12.30 -14.11 -40.99
CA THR A 141 11.33 -15.16 -41.33
C THR A 141 11.96 -16.53 -41.07
N GLY A 142 11.31 -17.43 -40.32
CA GLY A 142 11.79 -18.81 -40.14
C GLY A 142 12.25 -19.12 -38.72
N ILE A 143 13.56 -19.32 -38.50
CA ILE A 143 14.15 -19.71 -37.20
C ILE A 143 14.35 -18.50 -36.25
N GLY A 144 13.86 -17.31 -36.62
CA GLY A 144 13.83 -16.12 -35.76
C GLY A 144 15.18 -15.50 -35.42
N ASP A 145 15.26 -14.74 -34.32
CA ASP A 145 16.46 -14.16 -33.68
C ASP A 145 16.51 -14.63 -32.21
N ASN A 146 17.07 -15.83 -31.99
CA ASN A 146 17.01 -16.54 -30.70
C ASN A 146 17.78 -15.87 -29.54
N ASP A 147 18.77 -15.01 -29.82
CA ASP A 147 19.59 -14.37 -28.78
C ASP A 147 19.41 -12.84 -28.71
N GLY A 148 18.57 -12.29 -29.59
CA GLY A 148 18.11 -10.90 -29.55
C GLY A 148 19.16 -9.88 -29.97
N ASP A 149 20.13 -10.28 -30.80
CA ASP A 149 21.23 -9.43 -31.25
C ASP A 149 20.92 -8.58 -32.51
N GLY A 150 19.74 -8.79 -33.11
CA GLY A 150 19.25 -8.09 -34.28
C GLY A 150 19.61 -8.73 -35.62
N ILE A 151 20.19 -9.93 -35.64
CA ILE A 151 20.45 -10.73 -36.84
C ILE A 151 19.65 -12.04 -36.80
N CYS A 152 19.03 -12.39 -37.93
CA CYS A 152 18.26 -13.62 -38.03
C CYS A 152 19.14 -14.87 -37.85
N SER A 153 18.67 -15.84 -37.08
CA SER A 153 19.34 -17.12 -36.78
C SER A 153 19.50 -18.03 -38.00
N ASP A 154 18.81 -17.77 -39.13
CA ASP A 154 19.08 -18.42 -40.41
C ASP A 154 20.22 -17.75 -41.22
N VAL A 155 20.65 -16.55 -40.78
CA VAL A 155 21.79 -15.79 -41.32
C VAL A 155 23.02 -15.93 -40.39
N ASN A 156 22.83 -16.18 -39.10
CA ASN A 156 23.89 -16.32 -38.08
C ASN A 156 23.96 -17.76 -37.54
N CYS A 157 25.07 -18.48 -37.76
CA CYS A 157 25.29 -19.83 -37.22
C CYS A 157 25.64 -19.86 -35.71
N ALA A 158 25.72 -18.70 -35.03
CA ALA A 158 26.04 -18.58 -33.61
C ALA A 158 24.77 -18.41 -32.74
N ASP A 159 23.91 -19.43 -32.73
CA ASP A 159 22.61 -19.50 -32.01
C ASP A 159 22.72 -19.53 -30.46
N SER A 160 23.83 -19.09 -29.88
CA SER A 160 24.01 -19.13 -28.40
C SER A 160 25.03 -18.14 -27.83
N ASP A 161 25.56 -17.21 -28.62
CA ASP A 161 26.37 -16.11 -28.11
C ASP A 161 26.09 -14.79 -28.85
N ASN A 162 26.04 -13.69 -28.09
CA ASN A 162 25.69 -12.35 -28.58
C ASN A 162 26.79 -11.67 -29.42
N ASN A 163 27.69 -12.45 -29.99
CA ASN A 163 28.88 -11.96 -30.65
C ASN A 163 28.69 -11.92 -32.17
N HIS A 164 28.66 -10.70 -32.72
CA HIS A 164 28.56 -10.35 -34.14
C HIS A 164 29.79 -10.79 -34.98
N THR A 165 30.29 -12.02 -34.81
CA THR A 165 31.35 -12.54 -35.66
C THR A 165 30.77 -13.24 -36.88
N ASN A 166 30.71 -12.52 -37.99
CA ASN A 166 30.70 -13.13 -39.32
C ASN A 166 31.95 -14.03 -39.44
N GLN A 167 31.82 -15.33 -39.17
CA GLN A 167 32.83 -16.29 -39.57
C GLN A 167 32.55 -16.72 -41.03
N PRO A 168 33.50 -16.57 -41.95
CA PRO A 168 33.39 -17.14 -43.28
C PRO A 168 33.67 -18.66 -43.24
N ASP A 169 32.86 -19.38 -44.02
CA ASP A 169 32.89 -20.78 -44.48
C ASP A 169 33.24 -21.90 -43.48
#